data_AF-A0A5C9C4W1-F1
#
_entry.id   AF-A0A5C9C4W1-F1
#
_cell.length_a   1.000
_cell.length_b   1.000
_cell.length_c   1.000
_cell.angle_alpha   90.00
_cell.angle_beta   90.00
_cell.angle_gamma   90.00
#
_symmetry.space_group_name_H-M   'P 1'
#
loop_
_entity.id
_entity.type
_entity.pdbx_description
1 polymer ?
#
loop_
_entity_poly.entity_id
_entity_poly.type
_entity_poly.pdbx_seq_one_letter_code
_entity_poly.pdbx_strand_id
1 'polypeptide(L)'
;MKKICLVLLFSASIFANAQTNITYPESLILVPEKSNFEKTSTYADVMQFLNSIKTMSPNIYVGSIGKSTLEKDIPMVVLANPMVQTPAAAKASGKPVIYIQANIHAGEIEGYWVIKKTYSTTKLLYLCPFIIQMVMIKWQRV
;
A
#
# COMPACT_ATOMS: atom_id res chain seq x y z
N MET A 1 -39.74 28.46 -1.75
CA MET A 1 -39.92 26.99 -1.83
C MET A 1 -39.17 26.34 -3.01
N LYS A 2 -39.33 26.82 -4.25
CA LYS A 2 -38.64 26.24 -5.44
C LYS A 2 -37.10 26.28 -5.37
N LYS A 3 -36.51 27.34 -4.80
CA LYS A 3 -35.04 27.49 -4.64
C LYS A 3 -34.43 26.53 -3.60
N ILE A 4 -35.19 26.15 -2.56
CA ILE A 4 -34.76 25.19 -1.54
C ILE A 4 -34.75 23.77 -2.12
N CYS A 5 -35.74 23.43 -2.94
CA CYS A 5 -35.78 22.15 -3.66
C CYS A 5 -34.59 22.00 -4.63
N LEU A 6 -34.18 23.09 -5.29
CA LEU A 6 -33.04 23.09 -6.22
C LEU A 6 -31.70 22.87 -5.50
N VAL A 7 -31.52 23.45 -4.31
CA VAL A 7 -30.29 23.26 -3.50
C VAL A 7 -30.21 21.83 -2.94
N LEU A 8 -31.34 21.23 -2.55
CA LEU A 8 -31.38 19.84 -2.09
C LEU A 8 -31.11 18.85 -3.22
N LEU A 9 -31.63 19.09 -4.43
CA LEU A 9 -31.34 18.28 -5.62
C LEU A 9 -29.87 18.36 -6.07
N PHE A 10 -29.25 19.55 -5.96
CA PHE A 10 -27.83 19.72 -6.28
C PHE A 10 -26.92 19.05 -5.25
N SER A 11 -27.26 19.12 -3.96
CA SER A 11 -26.51 18.47 -2.89
C SER A 11 -26.55 16.94 -2.99
N ALA A 12 -27.71 16.34 -3.30
CA ALA A 12 -27.86 14.89 -3.47
C ALA A 12 -27.00 14.30 -4.60
N SER A 13 -26.72 15.10 -5.64
CA SER A 13 -25.91 14.68 -6.80
C SER A 13 -24.42 14.56 -6.47
N ILE A 14 -23.94 15.26 -5.45
CA ILE A 14 -22.53 15.27 -5.04
C ILE A 14 -22.20 14.04 -4.18
N PHE A 15 -23.12 13.56 -3.35
CA PHE A 15 -22.90 12.36 -2.52
C PHE A 15 -22.89 11.05 -3.31
N ALA A 16 -23.63 10.95 -4.42
CA ALA A 16 -23.73 9.72 -5.19
C ALA A 16 -22.43 9.31 -5.91
N ASN A 17 -21.53 10.27 -6.19
CA ASN A 17 -20.26 10.01 -6.89
C ASN A 17 -19.09 9.68 -5.95
N ALA A 18 -19.30 9.67 -4.62
CA ALA A 18 -18.22 9.50 -3.64
C ALA A 18 -17.90 8.04 -3.29
N GLN A 19 -18.78 7.08 -3.61
CA GLN A 19 -18.57 5.66 -3.30
C GLN A 19 -18.24 4.86 -4.56
N THR A 20 -16.99 4.99 -5.02
CA THR A 20 -16.42 3.97 -5.92
C THR A 20 -16.03 2.76 -5.07
N ASN A 21 -16.73 1.64 -5.25
CA ASN A 21 -16.28 0.37 -4.70
C ASN A 21 -15.03 -0.07 -5.47
N ILE A 22 -13.86 0.13 -4.87
CA ILE A 22 -12.62 -0.42 -5.43
C ILE A 22 -12.62 -1.92 -5.20
N THR A 23 -12.93 -2.66 -6.26
CA THR A 23 -12.75 -4.12 -6.30
C THR A 23 -11.29 -4.43 -6.61
N TYR A 24 -10.62 -5.10 -5.68
CA TYR A 24 -9.27 -5.60 -5.89
C TYR A 24 -9.31 -6.90 -6.69
N PRO A 25 -8.35 -7.16 -7.60
CA PRO A 25 -8.18 -8.49 -8.17
C PRO A 25 -7.92 -9.49 -7.03
N GLU A 26 -8.35 -10.73 -7.23
CA GLU A 26 -8.27 -11.79 -6.21
C GLU A 26 -6.84 -12.00 -5.67
N SER A 27 -5.84 -11.78 -6.53
CA SER A 27 -4.41 -11.84 -6.18
C SER A 27 -3.96 -10.79 -5.17
N LEU A 28 -4.77 -9.74 -4.93
CA LEU A 28 -4.52 -8.70 -3.93
C LEU A 28 -5.44 -8.81 -2.72
N ILE A 29 -6.29 -9.84 -2.64
CA ILE A 29 -7.07 -10.14 -1.43
C ILE A 29 -6.16 -10.90 -0.46
N LEU A 30 -6.02 -10.37 0.75
CA LEU A 30 -5.08 -10.81 1.77
C LEU A 30 -5.72 -11.89 2.67
N VAL A 31 -4.90 -12.69 3.35
CA VAL A 31 -5.39 -13.76 4.25
C VAL A 31 -6.40 -13.25 5.28
N PRO A 32 -6.17 -12.11 5.97
CA PRO A 32 -7.12 -11.59 6.95
C PRO A 32 -8.45 -11.21 6.30
N GLU A 33 -8.43 -10.65 5.09
CA GLU A 33 -9.67 -10.33 4.36
C GLU A 33 -10.43 -11.61 3.97
N LYS A 34 -9.72 -12.65 3.51
CA LYS A 34 -10.32 -13.94 3.14
C LYS A 34 -10.94 -14.68 4.33
N SER A 35 -10.43 -14.43 5.54
CA SER A 35 -10.88 -15.11 6.76
C SER A 35 -11.76 -14.24 7.65
N ASN A 36 -12.35 -13.15 7.15
CA ASN A 36 -13.10 -12.18 7.98
C ASN A 36 -12.32 -11.73 9.23
N PHE A 37 -11.02 -11.50 9.06
CA PHE A 37 -10.07 -11.05 10.07
C PHE A 37 -9.81 -12.03 11.22
N GLU A 38 -10.25 -13.29 11.11
CA GLU A 38 -9.96 -14.34 12.11
C GLU A 38 -8.52 -14.86 12.06
N LYS A 39 -7.80 -14.66 10.94
CA LYS A 39 -6.42 -15.10 10.74
C LYS A 39 -5.53 -13.91 10.41
N THR A 40 -4.24 -14.04 10.76
CA THR A 40 -3.20 -13.07 10.36
C THR A 40 -2.34 -13.66 9.25
N SER A 41 -1.83 -12.82 8.34
CA SER A 41 -0.92 -13.27 7.27
C SER A 41 0.36 -13.89 7.84
N THR A 42 0.86 -14.97 7.26
CA THR A 42 2.21 -15.48 7.53
C THR A 42 3.27 -14.65 6.79
N TYR A 43 4.55 -14.92 7.04
CA TYR A 43 5.64 -14.34 6.23
C TYR A 43 5.51 -14.73 4.75
N ALA A 44 5.14 -15.98 4.47
CA ALA A 44 4.97 -16.47 3.09
C ALA A 44 3.85 -15.72 2.36
N ASP A 45 2.72 -15.48 3.04
CA ASP A 45 1.60 -14.70 2.47
C ASP A 45 2.02 -13.26 2.13
N VAL A 46 2.85 -12.64 3.00
CA VAL A 46 3.39 -11.29 2.75
C VAL A 46 4.31 -11.30 1.54
N MET A 47 5.25 -12.24 1.44
CA MET A 47 6.16 -12.32 0.31
C MET A 47 5.43 -12.62 -1.00
N GLN A 48 4.39 -13.47 -0.96
CA GLN A 48 3.54 -13.73 -2.13
C GLN A 48 2.83 -12.45 -2.61
N PHE A 49 2.23 -11.69 -1.69
CA PHE A 49 1.60 -10.41 -2.02
C PHE A 49 2.60 -9.42 -2.64
N LEU A 50 3.80 -9.31 -2.05
CA LEU A 50 4.86 -8.43 -2.56
C LEU A 50 5.33 -8.83 -3.97
N ASN A 51 5.48 -10.13 -4.21
CA ASN A 51 5.82 -10.64 -5.55
C ASN A 51 4.72 -10.33 -6.56
N SER A 52 3.45 -10.41 -6.17
CA SER A 52 2.31 -10.05 -7.01
C SER A 52 2.32 -8.56 -7.39
N ILE A 53 2.47 -7.64 -6.42
CA ILE A 53 2.44 -6.20 -6.74
C ILE A 53 3.65 -5.75 -7.55
N LYS A 54 4.82 -6.39 -7.36
CA LYS A 54 6.04 -6.08 -8.11
C LYS A 54 5.83 -6.19 -9.62
N THR A 55 5.01 -7.13 -10.09
CA THR A 55 4.75 -7.34 -11.51
C THR A 55 3.63 -6.46 -12.07
N MET A 56 2.91 -5.72 -11.22
CA MET A 56 1.74 -4.92 -11.64
C MET A 56 2.10 -3.52 -12.13
N SER A 57 3.30 -3.00 -11.85
CA SER A 57 3.71 -1.68 -12.28
C SER A 57 5.24 -1.50 -12.31
N PRO A 58 5.80 -0.79 -13.30
CA PRO A 58 7.22 -0.43 -13.33
C PRO A 58 7.61 0.60 -12.25
N ASN A 59 6.64 1.20 -11.57
CA ASN A 59 6.84 2.20 -10.51
C ASN A 59 6.96 1.58 -9.11
N ILE A 60 7.05 0.25 -9.04
CA ILE A 60 7.14 -0.52 -7.80
C ILE A 60 8.47 -1.26 -7.80
N TYR A 61 9.28 -0.98 -6.78
CA TYR A 61 10.45 -1.78 -6.46
C TYR A 61 10.22 -2.54 -5.16
N VAL A 62 10.52 -3.83 -5.16
CA VAL A 62 10.53 -4.67 -3.96
C VAL A 62 11.97 -5.17 -3.76
N GLY A 63 12.54 -4.83 -2.61
CA GLY A 63 13.87 -5.23 -2.18
C GLY A 63 13.89 -5.68 -0.71
N SER A 64 15.08 -5.80 -0.15
CA SER A 64 15.31 -6.19 1.25
C SER A 64 16.24 -5.17 1.90
N ILE A 65 15.99 -4.83 3.16
CA ILE A 65 16.91 -4.01 3.97
C ILE A 65 17.92 -4.85 4.77
N GLY A 66 17.80 -6.18 4.70
CA GLY A 66 18.67 -7.09 5.42
C GLY A 66 17.97 -8.39 5.80
N LYS A 67 18.65 -9.20 6.61
CA LYS A 67 18.12 -10.43 7.18
C LYS A 67 17.69 -10.22 8.64
N SER A 68 16.62 -10.89 9.05
CA SER A 68 16.25 -11.00 10.46
C SER A 68 17.15 -11.99 11.19
N THR A 69 17.02 -12.08 12.52
CA THR A 69 17.73 -13.07 13.34
C THR A 69 17.38 -14.53 13.01
N LEU A 70 16.31 -14.75 12.25
CA LEU A 70 15.90 -16.06 11.73
C LEU A 70 16.24 -16.23 10.25
N GLU A 71 17.17 -15.43 9.72
CA GLU A 71 17.65 -15.46 8.33
C GLU A 71 16.58 -15.18 7.26
N LYS A 72 15.47 -14.52 7.64
CA LYS A 72 14.41 -14.11 6.72
C LYS A 72 14.67 -12.71 6.18
N ASP A 73 14.36 -12.46 4.92
CA ASP A 73 14.44 -11.10 4.36
C ASP A 73 13.48 -10.16 5.09
N ILE A 74 13.93 -8.93 5.33
CA ILE A 74 13.09 -7.84 5.81
C ILE A 74 12.67 -7.02 4.59
N PRO A 75 11.46 -7.25 4.05
CA PRO A 75 11.08 -6.66 2.79
C PRO A 75 10.87 -5.15 2.87
N MET A 76 11.24 -4.50 1.78
CA MET A 76 11.02 -3.08 1.54
C MET A 76 10.36 -2.88 0.18
N VAL A 77 9.39 -1.96 0.13
CA VAL A 77 8.72 -1.54 -1.09
C VAL A 77 9.01 -0.06 -1.32
N VAL A 78 9.42 0.30 -2.54
CA VAL A 78 9.52 1.70 -2.97
C VAL A 78 8.49 1.94 -4.07
N LEU A 79 7.67 2.98 -3.88
CA LEU A 79 6.71 3.47 -4.87
C LEU A 79 7.19 4.85 -5.33
N ALA A 80 7.52 4.98 -6.61
CA ALA A 80 7.93 6.25 -7.20
C ALA A 80 7.64 6.30 -8.71
N ASN A 81 7.27 7.47 -9.21
CA ASN A 81 7.09 7.73 -10.64
C ASN A 81 7.81 9.04 -11.01
N PRO A 82 8.87 9.04 -11.83
CA PRO A 82 9.55 7.86 -12.37
C PRO A 82 10.17 7.01 -11.24
N MET A 83 10.48 5.75 -11.54
CA MET A 83 11.01 4.82 -10.56
C MET A 83 12.36 5.29 -9.98
N VAL A 84 12.51 5.16 -8.66
CA VAL A 84 13.72 5.48 -7.89
C VAL A 84 14.12 4.28 -7.04
N GLN A 85 15.37 3.82 -7.14
CA GLN A 85 15.86 2.65 -6.39
C GLN A 85 17.08 2.95 -5.51
N THR A 86 17.65 4.16 -5.61
CA THR A 86 18.88 4.53 -4.87
C THR A 86 18.70 5.83 -4.12
N PRO A 87 19.41 6.02 -2.98
CA PRO A 87 19.39 7.30 -2.25
C PRO A 87 19.84 8.49 -3.10
N ALA A 88 20.83 8.29 -3.98
CA ALA A 88 21.31 9.32 -4.89
C ALA A 88 20.24 9.76 -5.89
N ALA A 89 19.51 8.80 -6.48
CA ALA A 89 18.40 9.11 -7.38
C ALA A 89 17.22 9.78 -6.64
N ALA A 90 16.93 9.36 -5.39
CA ALA A 90 15.91 10.02 -4.57
C ALA A 90 16.27 11.48 -4.31
N LYS A 91 17.53 11.76 -3.93
CA LYS A 91 18.02 13.13 -3.73
C LYS A 91 17.96 13.95 -5.02
N ALA A 92 18.41 13.38 -6.14
CA ALA A 92 18.39 14.04 -7.44
C ALA A 92 16.97 14.35 -7.94
N SER A 93 15.98 13.54 -7.55
CA SER A 93 14.58 13.77 -7.94
C SER A 93 13.97 15.05 -7.36
N GLY A 94 14.54 15.58 -6.28
CA GLY A 94 13.96 16.69 -5.52
C GLY A 94 12.63 16.35 -4.83
N LYS A 95 12.15 15.10 -4.94
CA LYS A 95 10.90 14.68 -4.33
C LYS A 95 11.10 14.37 -2.85
N PRO A 96 10.19 14.81 -1.97
CA PRO A 96 10.15 14.31 -0.59
C PRO A 96 10.04 12.79 -0.53
N VAL A 97 10.80 12.18 0.39
CA VAL A 97 10.74 10.75 0.71
C VAL A 97 9.89 10.56 1.96
N ILE A 98 8.84 9.76 1.84
CA ILE A 98 7.97 9.35 2.95
C ILE A 98 8.40 7.95 3.36
N TYR A 99 8.90 7.82 4.59
CA TYR A 99 9.20 6.53 5.19
C TYR A 99 8.02 6.03 6.00
N ILE A 100 7.60 4.79 5.72
CA ILE A 100 6.55 4.10 6.46
C ILE A 100 7.15 2.82 7.01
N GLN A 101 7.08 2.63 8.32
CA GLN A 101 7.45 1.38 8.97
C GLN A 101 6.23 0.80 9.66
N ALA A 102 6.01 -0.48 9.46
CA ALA A 102 4.89 -1.17 10.06
C ALA A 102 5.28 -2.56 10.59
N ASN A 103 4.41 -3.08 11.48
CA ASN A 103 4.53 -4.41 12.07
C ASN A 103 5.81 -4.59 12.92
N ILE A 104 6.23 -3.54 13.63
CA ILE A 104 7.37 -3.62 14.55
C ILE A 104 7.06 -4.53 15.74
N HIS A 105 5.78 -4.68 16.11
CA HIS A 105 5.34 -5.64 17.11
C HIS A 105 4.76 -6.91 16.47
N ALA A 106 5.08 -8.06 17.05
CA ALA A 106 4.48 -9.32 16.65
C ALA A 106 2.96 -9.32 16.92
N GLY A 107 2.17 -9.76 15.94
CA GLY A 107 0.71 -9.83 16.07
C GLY A 107 -0.05 -8.64 15.49
N GLU A 108 0.64 -7.52 15.21
CA GLU A 108 0.04 -6.43 14.42
C GLU A 108 -0.25 -6.89 12.99
N ILE A 109 -1.38 -6.45 12.45
CA ILE A 109 -1.82 -6.75 11.08
C ILE A 109 -1.93 -5.51 10.18
N GLU A 110 -1.64 -4.32 10.67
CA GLU A 110 -2.01 -3.10 9.94
C GLU A 110 -1.07 -2.76 8.76
N GLY A 111 0.19 -3.19 8.78
CA GLY A 111 1.18 -2.72 7.81
C GLY A 111 0.91 -3.12 6.37
N TYR A 112 0.45 -4.34 6.10
CA TYR A 112 0.19 -4.78 4.73
C TYR A 112 -0.98 -4.01 4.08
N TRP A 113 -1.95 -3.54 4.88
CA TRP A 113 -3.05 -2.69 4.41
C TRP A 113 -2.54 -1.38 3.84
N VAL A 114 -1.48 -0.82 4.43
CA VAL A 114 -0.89 0.43 3.96
C VAL A 114 -0.31 0.26 2.55
N ILE A 115 0.40 -0.83 2.24
CA ILE A 115 0.87 -1.06 0.84
C ILE A 115 -0.30 -1.25 -0.09
N LYS A 116 -1.27 -2.11 0.25
CA LYS A 116 -2.41 -2.40 -0.63
C LYS A 116 -3.20 -1.13 -0.93
N LYS A 117 -3.50 -0.34 0.10
CA LYS A 117 -4.21 0.93 -0.05
C LYS A 117 -3.38 1.92 -0.85
N THR A 118 -2.11 2.11 -0.48
CA THR A 118 -1.21 3.06 -1.17
C THR A 118 -1.03 2.69 -2.64
N TYR A 119 -0.90 1.41 -2.98
CA TYR A 119 -0.90 0.92 -4.37
C TYR A 119 -2.21 1.30 -5.10
N SER A 120 -3.35 1.04 -4.45
CA SER A 120 -4.66 1.39 -5.00
C SER A 120 -4.83 2.88 -5.28
N THR A 121 -4.35 3.74 -4.38
CA THR A 121 -4.43 5.20 -4.55
C THR A 121 -3.33 5.74 -5.46
N THR A 122 -2.17 5.08 -5.57
CA THR A 122 -1.10 5.51 -6.48
C THR A 122 -1.40 5.14 -7.93
N LYS A 123 -2.25 4.14 -8.19
CA LYS A 123 -2.83 3.90 -9.53
C LYS A 123 -3.68 5.09 -10.02
N LEU A 124 -4.20 5.90 -9.11
CA LEU A 124 -4.90 7.17 -9.37
C LEU A 124 -3.96 8.38 -9.49
N LEU A 125 -2.69 8.26 -9.09
CA LEU A 125 -1.73 9.38 -9.07
C LEU A 125 -0.63 9.17 -10.10
N TYR A 126 -0.96 9.45 -11.37
CA TYR A 126 0.02 9.74 -12.42
C TYR A 126 0.97 10.90 -12.06
N LEU A 127 0.70 11.62 -10.96
CA LEU A 127 1.44 12.78 -10.46
C LEU A 127 2.06 12.55 -9.07
N CYS A 128 2.47 11.33 -8.71
CA CYS A 128 3.00 11.05 -7.36
C CYS A 128 4.10 12.08 -6.96
N PRO A 129 3.80 13.04 -6.05
CA PRO A 129 4.75 14.10 -5.68
C PRO A 129 5.83 13.58 -4.72
N PHE A 130 5.67 12.36 -4.22
CA PHE A 130 6.45 11.76 -3.17
C PHE A 130 7.11 10.46 -3.66
N ILE A 131 8.22 10.10 -3.04
CA ILE A 131 8.75 8.74 -3.06
C ILE A 131 8.28 8.09 -1.76
N ILE A 132 7.55 6.97 -1.84
CA ILE A 132 7.11 6.24 -0.64
C ILE A 132 8.02 5.03 -0.49
N GLN A 133 8.75 4.97 0.62
CA GLN A 133 9.55 3.82 1.01
C GLN A 133 8.89 3.18 2.23
N MET A 134 8.50 1.92 2.10
CA MET A 134 7.84 1.18 3.16
C MET A 134 8.62 -0.07 3.55
N VAL A 135 8.86 -0.25 4.84
CA VAL A 135 9.52 -1.42 5.42
C VAL A 135 8.51 -2.21 6.25
N MET A 136 8.40 -3.51 5.96
CA MET A 136 7.57 -4.42 6.75
C MET A 136 8.46 -5.34 7.56
N ILE A 137 8.35 -5.26 8.88
CA ILE A 137 8.99 -6.21 9.78
C ILE A 137 7.92 -7.21 10.16
N LYS A 138 8.18 -8.52 10.10
CA LYS A 138 7.27 -9.50 10.71
C LYS A 138 8.06 -10.40 11.62
N TRP A 139 8.01 -10.09 12.91
CA TRP A 139 8.47 -10.98 13.95
C TRP A 139 7.52 -12.19 13.98
N GLN A 140 8.03 -13.36 13.58
CA GLN A 140 7.34 -14.59 13.89
C GLN A 140 7.54 -14.86 15.38
N ARG A 141 6.46 -15.15 16.09
CA ARG A 141 6.59 -15.82 17.39
C ARG A 141 7.27 -17.17 17.10
N VAL A 142 8.44 -17.37 17.68
CA VAL A 142 8.98 -18.72 17.91
C VAL A 142 8.00 -19.51 18.77
#